data_AF-A0A8B9QUK8-F1
#
_entry.id   AF-A0A8B9QUK8-F1
#
_cell.length_a   1.000
_cell.length_b   1.000
_cell.length_c   1.000
_cell.angle_alpha   90.00
_cell.angle_beta   90.00
_cell.angle_gamma   90.00
#
_symmetry.space_group_name_H-M   'P 1'
#
loop_
_entity.id
_entity.type
_entity.pdbx_description
1 polymer ?
#
loop_
_entity_poly.entity_id
_entity_poly.type
_entity_poly.pdbx_seq_one_letter_code
_entity_poly.pdbx_strand_id
1 'polypeptide(L)'
;MEGSEELESRLLTQPWASVCFGESALIAKACFGDTGYVLLLSDLSSVWYESADAEAVGQRSKELNKRLTAHVSSFLHRLANLMSPLLAGQPDPATSFSCQRTAGGLSLRLKSELSGLPFYWDFHCCPAPVEMVSRHLVRPLIRMSLALQHQVQELSSLLLQKDAEIEDYRESGAALSRDRLRTEPFQEELFLQSFMARSLPQICSEGERAGVCLGPAAALRGGDAAGGQAGSETAPLRGRRGPGARCRNLRAPRPATAVPGG
;
A
#
# COMPACT_ATOMS: atom_id res chain seq x y z
N MET A 1 -11.81 -21.34 18.46
CA MET A 1 -12.47 -20.30 17.63
C MET A 1 -11.64 -19.01 17.55
N GLU A 2 -10.85 -18.65 18.57
CA GLU A 2 -10.04 -17.41 18.60
C GLU A 2 -9.01 -17.26 17.46
N GLY A 3 -8.40 -18.35 16.99
CA GLY A 3 -7.36 -18.27 15.95
C GLY A 3 -7.84 -17.85 14.55
N SER A 4 -9.12 -18.04 14.22
CA SER A 4 -9.65 -17.71 12.88
C SER A 4 -9.93 -16.21 12.74
N GLU A 5 -10.52 -15.60 13.78
CA GLU A 5 -10.87 -14.18 13.76
C GLU A 5 -9.64 -13.28 13.85
N GLU A 6 -8.62 -13.69 14.61
CA GLU A 6 -7.34 -12.98 14.70
C GLU A 6 -6.65 -12.95 13.33
N LEU A 7 -6.68 -14.06 12.61
CA LEU A 7 -6.04 -14.21 11.31
C LEU A 7 -6.73 -13.38 10.23
N GLU A 8 -8.07 -13.32 10.25
CA GLU A 8 -8.84 -12.41 9.39
C GLU A 8 -8.54 -10.93 9.70
N SER A 9 -8.40 -10.60 11.00
CA SER A 9 -8.04 -9.25 11.43
C SER A 9 -6.65 -8.85 10.94
N ARG A 10 -5.67 -9.76 11.03
CA ARG A 10 -4.33 -9.55 10.50
C ARG A 10 -4.31 -9.49 8.97
N LEU A 11 -5.20 -10.21 8.28
CA LEU A 11 -5.32 -10.14 6.82
C LEU A 11 -5.82 -8.77 6.34
N LEU A 12 -6.58 -8.03 7.16
CA LEU A 12 -7.02 -6.67 6.82
C LEU A 12 -5.85 -5.71 6.64
N THR A 13 -4.78 -5.89 7.41
CA THR A 13 -3.58 -5.03 7.35
C THR A 13 -2.56 -5.48 6.30
N GLN A 14 -2.73 -6.67 5.71
CA GLN A 14 -1.87 -7.13 4.63
C GLN A 14 -2.14 -6.35 3.33
N PRO A 15 -1.09 -5.88 2.65
CA PRO A 15 -1.25 -5.22 1.37
C PRO A 15 -1.71 -6.23 0.31
N TRP A 16 -2.46 -5.73 -0.67
CA TRP A 16 -2.63 -6.47 -1.91
C TRP A 16 -1.32 -6.40 -2.70
N ALA A 17 -0.91 -7.52 -3.28
CA ALA A 17 0.27 -7.66 -4.10
C ALA A 17 -0.11 -8.20 -5.48
N SER A 18 0.54 -7.70 -6.52
CA SER A 18 0.41 -8.25 -7.86
C SER A 18 1.23 -9.53 -7.99
N VAL A 19 0.60 -10.59 -8.46
CA VAL A 19 1.21 -11.90 -8.62
C VAL A 19 0.86 -12.49 -9.97
N CYS A 20 1.81 -13.20 -10.57
CA CYS A 20 1.63 -13.91 -11.84
C CYS A 20 1.81 -15.40 -11.62
N PHE A 21 0.79 -16.18 -11.96
CA PHE A 21 0.80 -17.63 -11.88
C PHE A 21 0.71 -18.21 -13.30
N GLY A 22 1.86 -18.32 -13.96
CA GLY A 22 1.92 -18.61 -15.39
C GLY A 22 1.27 -17.47 -16.19
N GLU A 23 0.21 -17.78 -16.93
CA GLU A 23 -0.53 -16.79 -17.75
C GLU A 23 -1.59 -16.02 -16.94
N SER A 24 -1.84 -16.39 -15.68
CA SER A 24 -2.84 -15.76 -14.84
C SER A 24 -2.25 -14.63 -14.01
N ALA A 25 -2.58 -13.37 -14.35
CA ALA A 25 -2.27 -12.20 -13.53
C ALA A 25 -3.38 -11.96 -12.50
N LEU A 26 -3.02 -11.93 -11.21
CA LEU A 26 -3.95 -11.75 -10.09
C LEU A 26 -3.39 -10.71 -9.11
N ILE A 27 -4.26 -10.16 -8.26
CA ILE A 27 -3.86 -9.61 -6.96
C ILE A 27 -4.05 -10.67 -5.88
N ALA A 28 -3.14 -10.72 -4.93
CA ALA A 28 -3.18 -11.64 -3.81
C ALA A 28 -2.85 -10.93 -2.50
N LYS A 29 -3.39 -11.44 -1.41
CA LYS A 29 -2.88 -11.17 -0.07
C LYS A 29 -3.12 -12.39 0.81
N ALA A 30 -2.19 -12.65 1.73
CA ALA A 30 -2.25 -13.81 2.57
C ALA A 30 -1.78 -13.47 3.99
N CYS A 31 -2.31 -14.20 4.96
CA CYS A 31 -1.83 -14.17 6.33
C CYS A 31 -1.62 -15.60 6.82
N PHE A 32 -0.46 -15.86 7.41
CA PHE A 32 -0.11 -17.15 7.99
C PHE A 32 0.08 -16.98 9.50
N GLY A 33 -0.48 -17.90 10.27
CA GLY A 33 -0.25 -18.06 11.70
C GLY A 33 0.28 -19.46 12.02
N ASP A 34 0.40 -19.78 13.31
CA ASP A 34 0.91 -21.09 13.74
C ASP A 34 -0.13 -22.21 13.62
N THR A 35 -1.41 -21.83 13.52
CA THR A 35 -2.57 -22.73 13.52
C THR A 35 -3.42 -22.65 12.26
N GLY A 36 -3.04 -21.82 11.28
CA GLY A 36 -3.77 -21.72 10.02
C GLY A 36 -3.27 -20.61 9.10
N TYR A 37 -3.93 -20.46 7.96
CA TYR A 37 -3.73 -19.35 7.05
C TYR A 37 -5.05 -18.88 6.42
N VAL A 38 -5.07 -17.63 5.98
CA VAL A 38 -6.12 -17.10 5.09
C VAL A 38 -5.47 -16.49 3.86
N LEU A 39 -5.99 -16.83 2.68
CA LEU A 39 -5.53 -16.34 1.39
C LEU A 39 -6.71 -15.72 0.63
N LEU A 40 -6.50 -14.53 0.07
CA LEU A 40 -7.42 -13.85 -0.84
C LEU A 40 -6.76 -13.64 -2.20
N LEU A 41 -7.51 -13.91 -3.26
CA LEU A 41 -7.08 -13.77 -4.65
C LEU A 41 -8.16 -13.03 -5.44
N SER A 42 -7.76 -12.20 -6.41
CA SER A 42 -8.69 -11.59 -7.35
C SER A 42 -8.05 -11.35 -8.71
N ASP A 43 -8.82 -11.57 -9.77
CA ASP A 43 -8.50 -11.19 -11.15
C ASP A 43 -9.16 -9.85 -11.52
N LEU A 44 -9.62 -9.08 -10.51
CA LEU A 44 -10.44 -7.87 -10.62
C LEU A 44 -11.86 -8.07 -11.17
N SER A 45 -12.21 -9.28 -11.62
CA SER A 45 -13.57 -9.65 -12.04
C SER A 45 -14.30 -10.49 -10.99
N SER A 46 -13.55 -11.26 -10.22
CA SER A 46 -14.00 -12.19 -9.20
C SER A 46 -13.00 -12.20 -8.04
N VAL A 47 -13.48 -12.65 -6.88
CA VAL A 47 -12.66 -12.76 -5.68
C VAL A 47 -12.79 -14.17 -5.15
N TRP A 48 -11.67 -14.80 -4.86
CA TRP A 48 -11.60 -16.12 -4.25
C TRP A 48 -10.89 -16.06 -2.92
N TYR A 49 -11.23 -17.00 -2.05
CA TYR A 49 -10.74 -17.06 -0.69
C TYR A 49 -10.55 -18.50 -0.26
N GLU A 50 -9.53 -18.73 0.56
CA GLU A 50 -9.36 -19.94 1.34
C GLU A 50 -9.00 -19.58 2.78
N SER A 51 -9.63 -20.27 3.73
CA SER A 51 -9.16 -20.37 5.12
C SER A 51 -8.90 -21.83 5.42
N ALA A 52 -7.71 -22.13 5.96
CA ALA A 52 -7.36 -23.47 6.39
C ALA A 52 -6.82 -23.41 7.81
N ASP A 53 -7.41 -24.21 8.70
CA ASP A 53 -6.97 -24.38 10.08
C ASP A 53 -5.93 -25.50 10.20
N ALA A 54 -5.50 -25.78 11.44
CA ALA A 54 -4.44 -26.73 11.70
C ALA A 54 -4.81 -28.16 11.30
N GLU A 55 -6.09 -28.52 11.40
CA GLU A 55 -6.59 -29.85 11.01
C GLU A 55 -6.56 -29.99 9.49
N ALA A 56 -7.13 -29.04 8.76
CA ALA A 56 -7.12 -29.02 7.30
C ALA A 56 -5.68 -29.01 6.75
N VAL A 57 -4.80 -28.23 7.38
CA VAL A 57 -3.38 -28.17 6.99
C VAL A 57 -2.67 -29.51 7.27
N GLY A 58 -2.91 -30.10 8.44
CA GLY A 58 -2.32 -31.36 8.84
C GLY A 58 -2.78 -32.55 7.99
N GLN A 59 -4.04 -32.54 7.54
CA GLN A 59 -4.55 -33.57 6.65
C GLN A 59 -3.96 -33.42 5.24
N ARG A 60 -4.01 -32.19 4.68
CA ARG A 60 -3.52 -31.91 3.33
C ARG A 60 -2.01 -32.12 3.21
N SER A 61 -1.24 -31.80 4.25
CA SER A 61 0.21 -32.03 4.25
C SER A 61 0.55 -33.52 4.14
N LYS A 62 -0.16 -34.40 4.86
CA LYS A 62 0.02 -35.87 4.77
C LYS A 62 -0.36 -36.42 3.40
N GLU A 63 -1.41 -35.88 2.80
CA GLU A 63 -1.89 -36.31 1.48
C GLU A 63 -0.90 -35.95 0.37
N LEU A 64 -0.43 -34.69 0.36
CA LEU A 64 0.44 -34.16 -0.68
C LEU A 64 1.92 -34.51 -0.48
N ASN A 65 2.36 -34.67 0.77
CA ASN A 65 3.77 -34.85 1.12
C ASN A 65 3.99 -36.12 1.95
N LYS A 66 3.62 -37.29 1.41
CA LYS A 66 3.65 -38.60 2.09
C LYS A 66 4.98 -39.01 2.73
N ARG A 67 6.09 -38.38 2.34
CA ARG A 67 7.45 -38.64 2.86
C ARG A 67 7.92 -37.61 3.89
N LEU A 68 7.15 -36.55 4.13
CA LEU A 68 7.48 -35.48 5.06
C LEU A 68 6.63 -35.64 6.32
N THR A 69 7.31 -35.74 7.47
CA THR A 69 6.68 -35.72 8.78
C THR A 69 7.16 -34.47 9.51
N ALA A 70 6.30 -33.48 9.67
CA ALA A 70 6.59 -32.26 10.42
C ALA A 70 5.35 -31.75 11.13
N HIS A 71 5.54 -30.92 12.14
CA HIS A 71 4.45 -30.26 12.84
C HIS A 71 3.72 -29.28 11.90
N VAL A 72 2.43 -29.06 12.13
CA VAL A 72 1.58 -28.17 11.31
C VAL A 72 2.15 -26.76 11.25
N SER A 73 2.61 -26.22 12.37
CA SER A 73 3.25 -24.89 12.41
C SER A 73 4.51 -24.80 11.54
N SER A 74 5.30 -25.88 11.44
CA SER A 74 6.47 -25.92 10.55
C SER A 74 6.06 -25.89 9.07
N PHE A 75 4.97 -26.57 8.71
CA PHE A 75 4.38 -26.49 7.37
C PHE A 75 3.87 -25.07 7.08
N LEU A 76 3.15 -24.45 8.01
CA LEU A 76 2.64 -23.10 7.87
C LEU A 76 3.76 -22.06 7.72
N HIS A 77 4.80 -22.16 8.54
CA HIS A 77 5.98 -21.31 8.43
C HIS A 77 6.69 -21.50 7.09
N ARG A 78 6.79 -22.74 6.59
CA ARG A 78 7.33 -23.02 5.25
C ARG A 78 6.48 -22.37 4.16
N LEU A 79 5.14 -22.49 4.22
CA LEU A 79 4.25 -21.84 3.25
C LEU A 79 4.38 -20.33 3.29
N ALA A 80 4.46 -19.73 4.48
CA ALA A 80 4.70 -18.29 4.64
C ALA A 80 6.01 -17.86 3.97
N ASN A 81 7.10 -18.60 4.17
CA ASN A 81 8.40 -18.31 3.55
C ASN A 81 8.41 -18.44 2.03
N LEU A 82 7.57 -19.31 1.46
CA LEU A 82 7.43 -19.46 0.01
C LEU A 82 6.54 -18.39 -0.62
N MET A 83 5.50 -17.96 0.11
CA MET A 83 4.55 -16.94 -0.35
C MET A 83 5.06 -15.52 -0.16
N SER A 84 5.85 -15.25 0.89
CA SER A 84 6.30 -13.89 1.21
C SER A 84 7.11 -13.23 0.09
N PRO A 85 8.12 -13.90 -0.53
CA PRO A 85 8.87 -13.32 -1.65
C PRO A 85 7.96 -13.03 -2.86
N LEU A 86 7.04 -13.95 -3.16
CA LEU A 86 6.04 -13.77 -4.22
C LEU A 86 5.17 -12.53 -3.97
N LEU A 87 4.63 -12.39 -2.75
CA LEU A 87 3.80 -11.23 -2.36
C LEU A 87 4.61 -9.93 -2.26
N ALA A 88 5.92 -10.01 -2.09
CA ALA A 88 6.83 -8.86 -2.17
C ALA A 88 7.22 -8.50 -3.63
N GLY A 89 6.72 -9.23 -4.62
CA GLY A 89 7.06 -9.04 -6.04
C GLY A 89 8.46 -9.55 -6.41
N GLN A 90 9.05 -10.41 -5.58
CA GLN A 90 10.37 -11.02 -5.76
C GLN A 90 10.24 -12.55 -5.68
N PRO A 91 9.61 -13.20 -6.68
CA PRO A 91 9.38 -14.65 -6.63
C PRO A 91 10.70 -15.42 -6.64
N ASP A 92 10.77 -16.45 -5.80
CA ASP A 92 11.92 -17.36 -5.75
C ASP A 92 11.93 -18.27 -6.99
N PRO A 93 13.01 -18.30 -7.80
CA PRO A 93 13.10 -19.17 -8.98
C PRO A 93 13.01 -20.67 -8.65
N ALA A 94 13.33 -21.08 -7.42
CA ALA A 94 13.19 -22.46 -6.98
C ALA A 94 11.74 -22.87 -6.65
N THR A 95 10.81 -21.90 -6.62
CA THR A 95 9.39 -22.12 -6.31
C THR A 95 8.54 -21.92 -7.56
N SER A 96 7.84 -22.97 -7.96
CA SER A 96 6.92 -22.94 -9.09
C SER A 96 5.47 -22.82 -8.62
N PHE A 97 4.74 -21.90 -9.22
CA PHE A 97 3.31 -21.71 -9.00
C PHE A 97 2.53 -21.94 -10.29
N SER A 98 1.37 -22.57 -10.18
CA SER A 98 0.43 -22.76 -11.28
C SER A 98 -0.99 -22.55 -10.80
N CYS A 99 -1.80 -21.85 -11.58
CA CYS A 99 -3.17 -21.51 -11.23
C CYS A 99 -4.13 -22.15 -12.24
N GLN A 100 -5.21 -22.76 -11.73
CA GLN A 100 -6.23 -23.39 -12.54
C GLN A 100 -7.62 -23.02 -12.03
N ARG A 101 -8.50 -22.57 -12.93
CA ARG A 101 -9.93 -22.43 -12.61
C ARG A 101 -10.58 -23.81 -12.55
N THR A 102 -11.36 -24.03 -11.51
CA THR A 102 -12.16 -25.25 -11.31
C THR A 102 -13.64 -24.88 -11.33
N ALA A 103 -14.52 -25.88 -11.47
CA ALA A 103 -15.97 -25.63 -11.50
C ALA A 103 -16.51 -24.94 -10.23
N GLY A 104 -15.80 -25.10 -9.09
CA GLY A 104 -16.17 -24.55 -7.79
C GLY A 104 -15.30 -23.40 -7.30
N GLY A 105 -14.34 -22.89 -8.11
CA GLY A 105 -13.45 -21.82 -7.67
C GLY A 105 -12.10 -21.78 -8.39
N LEU A 106 -11.04 -21.59 -7.60
CA LEU A 106 -9.68 -21.41 -8.08
C LEU A 106 -8.72 -22.33 -7.31
N SER A 107 -7.94 -23.13 -8.02
CA SER A 107 -6.89 -23.97 -7.44
C SER A 107 -5.53 -23.35 -7.73
N LEU A 108 -4.76 -23.04 -6.68
CA LEU A 108 -3.38 -22.57 -6.82
C LEU A 108 -2.43 -23.66 -6.31
N ARG A 109 -1.63 -24.22 -7.21
CA ARG A 109 -0.65 -25.25 -6.91
C ARG A 109 0.74 -24.64 -6.77
N LEU A 110 1.37 -24.93 -5.64
CA LEU A 110 2.74 -24.59 -5.28
C LEU A 110 3.61 -25.85 -5.32
N LYS A 111 4.78 -25.73 -5.92
CA LYS A 111 5.83 -26.74 -5.94
C LYS A 111 7.15 -26.09 -5.54
N SER A 112 7.85 -26.67 -4.57
CA SER A 112 9.19 -26.24 -4.18
C SER A 112 10.03 -27.44 -3.76
N GLU A 113 11.27 -27.20 -3.33
CA GLU A 113 12.14 -28.21 -2.75
C GLU A 113 12.48 -27.87 -1.30
N LEU A 114 12.46 -28.87 -0.42
CA LEU A 114 12.89 -28.79 0.97
C LEU A 114 14.01 -29.82 1.20
N SER A 115 15.26 -29.36 1.27
CA SER A 115 16.45 -30.20 1.53
C SER A 115 16.56 -31.41 0.59
N GLY A 116 16.43 -31.22 -0.72
CA GLY A 116 16.46 -32.30 -1.71
C GLY A 116 15.14 -33.06 -1.89
N LEU A 117 14.12 -32.79 -1.06
CA LEU A 117 12.82 -33.44 -1.16
C LEU A 117 11.79 -32.52 -1.82
N PRO A 118 10.96 -33.03 -2.75
CA PRO A 118 9.92 -32.22 -3.36
C PRO A 118 8.82 -31.90 -2.33
N PHE A 119 8.40 -30.64 -2.31
CA PHE A 119 7.36 -30.11 -1.45
C PHE A 119 6.20 -29.58 -2.29
N TYR A 120 4.99 -30.03 -1.98
CA TYR A 120 3.78 -29.71 -2.72
C TYR A 120 2.73 -29.08 -1.80
N TRP A 121 2.02 -28.09 -2.33
CA TRP A 121 0.83 -27.54 -1.69
C TRP A 121 -0.18 -27.09 -2.73
N ASP A 122 -1.44 -27.48 -2.55
CA ASP A 122 -2.55 -27.01 -3.37
C ASP A 122 -3.48 -26.16 -2.46
N PHE A 123 -3.64 -24.88 -2.81
CA PHE A 123 -4.62 -23.97 -2.24
C PHE A 123 -5.94 -24.14 -2.98
N HIS A 124 -7.03 -24.34 -2.25
CA HIS A 124 -8.37 -24.58 -2.79
C HIS A 124 -9.28 -23.40 -2.44
N CYS A 125 -9.29 -22.39 -3.31
CA CYS A 125 -10.00 -21.14 -3.05
C CYS A 125 -11.42 -21.22 -3.63
N CYS A 126 -12.43 -21.01 -2.78
CA CYS A 126 -13.82 -20.88 -3.20
C CYS A 126 -14.17 -19.41 -3.48
N PRO A 127 -15.29 -19.10 -4.16
CA PRO A 127 -15.77 -17.73 -4.30
C PRO A 127 -15.91 -17.04 -2.94
N ALA A 128 -15.32 -15.85 -2.81
CA ALA A 128 -15.32 -15.14 -1.55
C ALA A 128 -16.73 -14.65 -1.18
N PRO A 129 -17.16 -14.80 0.08
CA PRO A 129 -18.41 -14.23 0.55
C PRO A 129 -18.47 -12.71 0.34
N VAL A 130 -19.67 -12.16 0.15
CA VAL A 130 -19.87 -10.72 -0.07
C VAL A 130 -19.27 -9.87 1.06
N GLU A 131 -19.33 -10.35 2.31
CA GLU A 131 -18.73 -9.62 3.44
C GLU A 131 -17.19 -9.55 3.33
N MET A 132 -16.52 -10.59 2.82
CA MET A 132 -15.07 -10.56 2.58
C MET A 132 -14.72 -9.54 1.49
N VAL A 133 -15.50 -9.52 0.40
CA VAL A 133 -15.33 -8.52 -0.67
C VAL A 133 -15.56 -7.11 -0.14
N SER A 134 -16.61 -6.91 0.67
CA SER A 134 -16.93 -5.62 1.28
C SER A 134 -15.78 -5.13 2.19
N ARG A 135 -15.31 -6.00 3.09
CA ARG A 135 -14.27 -5.67 4.07
C ARG A 135 -12.90 -5.43 3.44
N HIS A 136 -12.51 -6.21 2.44
CA HIS A 136 -11.15 -6.18 1.91
C HIS A 136 -10.96 -5.35 0.64
N LEU A 137 -12.05 -5.00 -0.05
CA LEU A 137 -12.00 -4.19 -1.27
C LEU A 137 -12.89 -2.96 -1.16
N VAL A 138 -14.20 -3.12 -1.00
CA VAL A 138 -15.16 -2.02 -1.15
C VAL A 138 -14.97 -0.93 -0.09
N ARG A 139 -15.02 -1.27 1.21
CA ARG A 139 -14.88 -0.28 2.30
C ARG A 139 -13.50 0.41 2.25
N PRO A 140 -12.37 -0.29 2.09
CA PRO A 140 -11.07 0.35 1.95
C PRO A 140 -10.97 1.27 0.72
N LEU A 141 -11.54 0.89 -0.43
CA LEU A 141 -11.52 1.73 -1.64
C LEU A 141 -12.34 3.01 -1.44
N ILE A 142 -13.53 2.93 -0.86
CA ILE A 142 -14.36 4.12 -0.55
C ILE A 142 -13.62 5.07 0.40
N ARG A 143 -13.00 4.52 1.46
CA ARG A 143 -12.20 5.33 2.41
C ARG A 143 -11.01 5.99 1.73
N MET A 144 -10.32 5.26 0.84
CA MET A 144 -9.20 5.80 0.08
C MET A 144 -9.66 6.93 -0.85
N SER A 145 -10.78 6.77 -1.55
CA SER A 145 -11.35 7.81 -2.40
C SER A 145 -11.69 9.08 -1.62
N LEU A 146 -12.27 8.92 -0.42
CA LEU A 146 -12.55 10.05 0.48
C LEU A 146 -11.26 10.72 0.96
N ALA A 147 -10.26 9.95 1.39
CA ALA A 147 -8.97 10.47 1.84
C ALA A 147 -8.25 11.25 0.73
N LEU A 148 -8.25 10.72 -0.50
CA LEU A 148 -7.69 11.40 -1.67
C LEU A 148 -8.45 12.68 -2.01
N GLN A 149 -9.78 12.67 -1.88
CA GLN A 149 -10.59 13.89 -2.06
C GLN A 149 -10.21 14.97 -1.03
N HIS A 150 -10.03 14.59 0.23
CA HIS A 150 -9.55 15.52 1.26
C HIS A 150 -8.15 16.06 0.95
N GLN A 151 -7.23 15.21 0.49
CA GLN A 151 -5.90 15.68 0.07
C GLN A 151 -5.98 16.70 -1.07
N VAL A 152 -6.85 16.49 -2.07
CA VAL A 152 -7.06 17.45 -3.15
C VAL A 152 -7.58 18.78 -2.62
N GLN A 153 -8.51 18.77 -1.65
CA GLN A 153 -9.03 19.98 -1.01
C GLN A 153 -7.95 20.73 -0.22
N GLU A 154 -7.15 20.02 0.59
CA GLU A 154 -6.06 20.62 1.35
C GLU A 154 -5.00 21.25 0.44
N LEU A 155 -4.62 20.55 -0.64
CA LEU A 155 -3.68 21.07 -1.64
C LEU A 155 -4.25 22.29 -2.37
N SER A 156 -5.54 22.27 -2.71
CA SER A 156 -6.22 23.41 -3.35
C SER A 156 -6.22 24.63 -2.43
N SER A 157 -6.54 24.45 -1.15
CA SER A 157 -6.45 25.52 -0.15
C SER A 157 -5.03 26.07 0.00
N LEU A 158 -4.01 25.20 -0.03
CA LEU A 158 -2.61 25.62 0.07
C LEU A 158 -2.19 26.44 -1.16
N LEU A 159 -2.64 26.06 -2.36
CA LEU A 159 -2.38 26.81 -3.59
C LEU A 159 -3.03 28.20 -3.56
N LEU A 160 -4.28 28.29 -3.11
CA LEU A 160 -4.96 29.59 -2.96
C LEU A 160 -4.26 30.51 -1.95
N GLN A 161 -3.78 29.95 -0.83
CA GLN A 161 -2.97 30.72 0.13
C GLN A 161 -1.67 31.22 -0.48
N LYS A 162 -1.03 30.41 -1.34
CA LYS A 162 0.18 30.81 -2.06
C LYS A 162 -0.08 31.87 -3.12
N ASP A 163 -1.21 31.81 -3.82
CA ASP A 163 -1.59 32.88 -4.77
C ASP A 163 -1.86 34.20 -4.06
N ALA A 164 -2.51 34.18 -2.89
CA ALA A 164 -2.70 35.38 -2.08
C ALA A 164 -1.37 35.98 -1.61
N GLU A 165 -0.41 35.14 -1.19
CA GLU A 165 0.94 35.58 -0.84
C GLU A 165 1.68 36.20 -2.04
N ILE A 166 1.56 35.59 -3.23
CA ILE A 166 2.16 36.13 -4.46
C ILE A 166 1.54 37.48 -4.83
N GLU A 167 0.23 37.64 -4.65
CA GLU A 167 -0.45 38.90 -4.95
C GLU A 167 -0.06 40.01 -3.96
N ASP A 168 0.06 39.71 -2.66
CA ASP A 168 0.58 40.65 -1.65
C ASP A 168 2.00 41.17 -2.00
N TYR A 169 2.87 40.29 -2.48
CA TYR A 169 4.20 40.71 -2.99
C TYR A 169 4.09 41.68 -4.18
N ARG A 170 3.16 41.43 -5.11
CA ARG A 170 2.95 42.30 -6.28
C ARG A 170 2.39 43.65 -5.87
N GLU A 171 1.39 43.67 -5.00
CA GLU A 171 0.77 44.89 -4.45
C GLU A 171 1.79 45.72 -3.66
N SER A 172 2.72 45.07 -2.97
CA SER A 172 3.85 45.69 -2.27
C SER A 172 4.98 46.20 -3.19
N GLY A 173 4.85 46.05 -4.51
CA GLY A 173 5.81 46.53 -5.50
C GLY A 173 7.00 45.61 -5.76
N ALA A 174 6.97 44.36 -5.29
CA ALA A 174 8.00 43.38 -5.60
C ALA A 174 7.92 42.96 -7.09
N ALA A 175 9.07 42.98 -7.78
CA ALA A 175 9.18 42.55 -9.16
C ALA A 175 9.88 41.19 -9.26
N LEU A 176 9.35 40.31 -10.11
CA LEU A 176 9.99 39.04 -10.45
C LEU A 176 11.26 39.30 -11.25
N SER A 177 12.38 38.69 -10.83
CA SER A 177 13.66 38.78 -11.55
C SER A 177 13.71 37.89 -12.80
N ARG A 178 12.84 36.88 -12.88
CA ARG A 178 12.76 35.90 -13.96
C ARG A 178 11.30 35.63 -14.30
N ASP A 179 10.80 36.23 -15.38
CA ASP A 179 9.39 36.16 -15.77
C ASP A 179 8.89 34.72 -15.98
N ARG A 180 9.76 33.81 -16.43
CA ARG A 180 9.44 32.38 -16.62
C ARG A 180 9.02 31.64 -15.35
N LEU A 181 9.24 32.21 -14.16
CA LEU A 181 8.82 31.63 -12.88
C LEU A 181 7.39 32.02 -12.51
N ARG A 182 6.78 32.94 -13.24
CA ARG A 182 5.39 33.35 -13.01
C ARG A 182 4.46 32.17 -13.29
N THR A 183 3.61 31.86 -12.32
CA THR A 183 2.49 30.93 -12.47
C THR A 183 1.20 31.72 -12.67
N GLU A 184 0.25 31.11 -13.39
CA GLU A 184 -1.13 31.60 -13.42
C GLU A 184 -1.81 31.30 -12.08
N PRO A 185 -2.72 32.17 -11.60
CA PRO A 185 -3.49 31.90 -10.39
C PRO A 185 -4.25 30.57 -10.50
N PHE A 186 -4.18 29.78 -9.45
CA PHE A 186 -4.87 28.51 -9.36
C PHE A 186 -6.40 28.72 -9.34
N GLN A 187 -7.09 27.96 -10.18
CA GLN A 187 -8.56 27.94 -10.25
C GLN A 187 -9.02 26.48 -10.15
N GLU A 188 -9.65 26.14 -9.03
CA GLU A 188 -10.01 24.76 -8.70
C GLU A 188 -10.97 24.16 -9.73
N GLU A 189 -12.01 24.89 -10.13
CA GLU A 189 -13.00 24.41 -11.09
C GLU A 189 -12.38 24.14 -12.47
N LEU A 190 -11.52 25.04 -12.96
CA LEU A 190 -10.84 24.86 -14.24
C LEU A 190 -9.86 23.68 -14.19
N PHE A 191 -9.16 23.52 -13.06
CA PHE A 191 -8.28 22.38 -12.84
C PHE A 191 -9.06 21.07 -12.89
N LEU A 192 -10.17 20.96 -12.16
CA LEU A 192 -11.01 19.76 -12.12
C LEU A 192 -11.61 19.46 -13.50
N GLN A 193 -12.13 20.46 -14.21
CA GLN A 193 -12.64 20.29 -15.57
C GLN A 193 -11.55 19.76 -16.52
N SER A 194 -10.36 20.36 -16.48
CA SER A 194 -9.21 19.93 -17.26
C SER A 194 -8.79 18.50 -16.92
N PHE A 195 -8.73 18.17 -15.63
CA PHE A 195 -8.34 16.84 -15.16
C PHE A 195 -9.33 15.78 -15.67
N MET A 196 -10.63 16.03 -15.52
CA MET A 196 -11.69 15.11 -15.97
C MET A 196 -11.68 14.94 -17.50
N ALA A 197 -11.45 16.00 -18.26
CA ALA A 197 -11.48 15.95 -19.72
C ALA A 197 -10.20 15.37 -20.35
N ARG A 198 -9.03 15.56 -19.72
CA ARG A 198 -7.73 15.25 -20.33
C ARG A 198 -6.96 14.16 -19.60
N SER A 199 -6.81 14.28 -18.28
CA SER A 199 -5.93 13.41 -17.48
C SER A 199 -6.60 12.10 -17.10
N LEU A 200 -7.86 12.14 -16.64
CA LEU A 200 -8.56 10.95 -16.18
C LEU A 200 -8.66 9.85 -17.26
N PRO A 201 -9.03 10.13 -18.53
CA PRO A 201 -9.08 9.10 -19.56
C PRO A 201 -7.72 8.43 -19.80
N GLN A 202 -6.62 9.19 -19.74
CA GLN A 202 -5.26 8.67 -19.91
C GLN A 202 -4.92 7.71 -18.76
N ILE A 203 -5.13 8.13 -17.51
CA ILE A 203 -4.86 7.33 -16.32
C ILE A 203 -5.67 6.02 -16.31
N CYS A 204 -6.96 6.09 -16.68
CA CYS A 204 -7.82 4.89 -16.75
C CYS A 204 -7.38 3.92 -17.86
N SER A 205 -6.97 4.44 -19.03
CA SER A 205 -6.53 3.61 -20.15
C SER A 205 -5.17 2.93 -19.92
N GLU A 206 -4.29 3.53 -19.12
CA GLU A 206 -3.01 2.92 -18.72
C GLU A 206 -3.20 1.74 -17.77
N GLY A 207 -4.21 1.81 -16.89
CA GLY A 207 -4.56 0.71 -15.98
C GLY A 207 -5.03 -0.56 -16.69
N GLU A 208 -5.68 -0.44 -17.84
CA GLU A 208 -6.11 -1.60 -18.64
C GLU A 208 -4.95 -2.29 -19.37
N ARG A 209 -3.92 -1.53 -19.78
CA ARG A 209 -2.73 -2.07 -20.48
C ARG A 209 -1.70 -2.68 -19.53
N ALA A 210 -1.60 -2.19 -18.30
CA ALA A 210 -0.63 -2.67 -17.32
C ALA A 210 -0.99 -4.02 -16.69
N GLY A 211 -2.18 -4.57 -16.97
CA GLY A 211 -2.68 -5.77 -16.32
C GLY A 211 -2.97 -5.53 -14.83
N VAL A 212 -3.05 -6.61 -14.05
CA VAL A 212 -3.30 -6.57 -12.60
C VAL A 212 -2.03 -6.14 -11.84
N CYS A 213 -1.49 -4.96 -12.17
CA CYS A 213 -0.30 -4.38 -11.56
C CYS A 213 -0.72 -3.26 -10.60
N LEU A 214 -0.61 -3.51 -9.30
CA LEU A 214 -0.79 -2.50 -8.27
C LEU A 214 0.41 -1.55 -8.32
N GLY A 215 0.17 -0.32 -8.77
CA GLY A 215 1.13 0.77 -8.64
C GLY A 215 1.39 1.16 -7.17
N PRO A 216 2.13 2.25 -6.90
CA PRO A 216 2.56 2.67 -5.55
C PRO A 216 1.43 2.93 -4.53
N ALA A 217 0.16 2.89 -4.94
CA ALA A 217 -1.02 2.99 -4.06
C ALA A 217 -1.11 1.90 -2.99
N ALA A 218 -0.33 0.82 -3.08
CA ALA A 218 -0.23 -0.19 -2.02
C ALA A 218 0.30 0.40 -0.68
N ALA A 219 1.07 1.49 -0.71
CA ALA A 219 1.66 2.11 0.47
C ALA A 219 0.68 2.91 1.34
N LEU A 220 -0.48 3.35 0.81
CA LEU A 220 -1.41 4.24 1.52
C LEU A 220 -2.40 3.50 2.45
N ARG A 221 -2.43 2.16 2.43
CA ARG A 221 -3.41 1.37 3.21
C ARG A 221 -3.01 1.07 4.65
N GLY A 222 -1.79 1.42 5.07
CA GLY A 222 -1.28 1.13 6.42
C GLY A 222 -1.71 2.09 7.53
N GLY A 223 -2.45 3.16 7.24
CA GLY A 223 -2.73 4.24 8.20
C GLY A 223 -3.93 4.05 9.14
N ASP A 224 -4.92 3.23 8.79
CA ASP A 224 -6.24 3.26 9.46
C ASP A 224 -6.55 2.01 10.31
N ALA A 225 -5.59 1.56 11.12
CA ALA A 225 -5.79 0.45 12.07
C ALA A 225 -5.51 0.80 13.55
N ALA A 226 -5.36 2.09 13.90
CA ALA A 226 -5.11 2.51 15.29
C ALA A 226 -5.96 3.73 15.67
N GLY A 227 -7.28 3.54 15.74
CA GLY A 227 -8.22 4.52 16.29
C GLY A 227 -8.98 3.93 17.47
N GLY A 228 -8.44 4.07 18.69
CA GLY A 228 -9.13 3.63 19.89
C GLY A 228 -8.37 3.89 21.20
N GLN A 229 -8.48 5.09 21.74
CA GLN A 229 -9.00 5.41 23.10
C GLN A 229 -8.43 6.75 23.59
N ALA A 230 -9.33 7.73 23.66
CA ALA A 230 -9.15 8.95 24.43
C ALA A 230 -9.26 8.63 25.92
N GLY A 231 -8.25 9.01 26.69
CA GLY A 231 -8.26 9.07 28.15
C GLY A 231 -7.82 10.47 28.57
N SER A 232 -8.78 11.24 29.07
CA SER A 232 -8.63 12.59 29.62
C SER A 232 -7.85 12.59 30.93
N GLU A 233 -6.84 13.46 31.07
CA GLU A 233 -6.53 14.04 32.39
C GLU A 233 -5.86 15.41 32.28
N THR A 234 -6.43 16.36 33.01
CA THR A 234 -6.07 17.78 33.13
C THR A 234 -4.86 18.01 34.05
N ALA A 235 -3.98 18.92 33.59
CA ALA A 235 -2.89 19.72 34.20
C ALA A 235 -2.67 19.73 35.75
N PRO A 236 -1.45 20.11 36.23
CA PRO A 236 -1.16 21.54 36.35
C PRO A 236 0.29 22.01 36.09
N LEU A 237 0.36 23.31 35.83
CA LEU A 237 1.51 24.21 35.64
C LEU A 237 2.55 24.16 36.78
N ARG A 238 3.85 24.11 36.43
CA ARG A 238 4.94 24.69 37.23
C ARG A 238 6.09 25.14 36.33
N GLY A 239 6.42 26.42 36.37
CA GLY A 239 7.43 27.04 35.52
C GLY A 239 8.88 26.75 35.92
N ARG A 240 9.80 27.08 35.01
CA ARG A 240 11.18 27.50 35.31
C ARG A 240 11.86 28.10 34.08
N ARG A 241 12.24 29.37 34.23
CA ARG A 241 13.42 30.12 33.72
C ARG A 241 14.17 29.58 32.49
N GLY A 242 14.32 30.43 31.48
CA GLY A 242 15.35 30.35 30.43
C GLY A 242 16.78 30.49 30.98
N PRO A 243 17.81 30.25 30.15
CA PRO A 243 18.36 31.38 29.37
C PRO A 243 19.01 31.00 28.01
N GLY A 244 19.32 32.03 27.21
CA GLY A 244 20.61 32.10 26.51
C GLY A 244 20.59 31.90 24.99
N ALA A 245 20.32 32.99 24.27
CA ALA A 245 20.68 33.14 22.86
C ALA A 245 22.20 33.04 22.68
N ARG A 246 22.65 32.29 21.66
CA ARG A 246 23.98 32.44 21.04
C ARG A 246 23.83 32.43 19.52
N CYS A 247 23.78 33.62 18.94
CA CYS A 247 23.99 33.85 17.52
C CYS A 247 25.42 33.44 17.15
N ARG A 248 25.57 32.59 16.14
CA ARG A 248 26.86 32.30 15.51
C ARG A 248 27.12 33.32 14.41
N ASN A 249 28.35 33.84 14.43
CA ASN A 249 28.93 34.78 13.49
C ASN A 249 28.90 34.27 12.04
N LEU A 250 28.36 35.07 11.12
CA LEU A 250 28.65 34.98 9.69
C LEU A 250 29.32 36.28 9.23
N ARG A 251 30.50 36.10 8.63
CA ARG A 251 31.41 37.12 8.09
C ARG A 251 30.74 38.01 7.04
N ALA A 252 30.99 39.31 7.14
CA ALA A 252 30.76 40.26 6.06
C ALA A 252 31.80 40.11 4.93
N PRO A 253 31.44 40.37 3.65
CA PRO A 253 32.40 40.40 2.54
C PRO A 253 33.14 41.75 2.46
N ARG A 254 34.40 41.71 1.98
CA ARG A 254 35.27 42.87 1.75
C ARG A 254 34.80 43.71 0.54
N PRO A 255 35.01 45.04 0.53
CA PRO A 255 34.77 45.87 -0.65
C PRO A 255 35.91 45.73 -1.68
N ALA A 256 35.53 45.77 -2.96
CA ALA A 256 36.45 45.77 -4.10
C ALA A 256 37.08 47.14 -4.32
N THR A 257 38.40 47.15 -4.51
CA THR A 257 39.22 48.30 -4.93
C THR A 257 38.93 48.68 -6.38
N ALA A 258 38.67 49.97 -6.61
CA ALA A 258 38.59 50.59 -7.92
C ALA A 258 39.98 50.72 -8.57
N VAL A 259 40.05 50.45 -9.88
CA VAL A 259 41.18 50.79 -10.76
C VAL A 259 40.81 52.10 -11.47
N PRO A 260 41.69 53.13 -11.54
CA PRO A 260 41.46 54.28 -12.39
C PRO A 260 42.03 54.03 -13.79
N GLY A 261 41.24 54.34 -14.81
CA GLY A 261 41.71 54.48 -16.19
C GLY A 261 42.31 55.86 -16.41
N GLY A 262 43.50 55.86 -17.00
CA GLY A 262 44.26 56.99 -17.53
C GLY A 262 45.39 56.42 -18.37
#